data_AF-A0A920N4W4-F1
#
_entry.id   AF-A0A920N4W4-F1
#
_cell.length_a   1.000
_cell.length_b   1.000
_cell.length_c   1.000
_cell.angle_alpha   90.00
_cell.angle_beta   90.00
_cell.angle_gamma   90.00
#
_symmetry.space_group_name_H-M   'P 1'
#
loop_
_entity.id
_entity.type
_entity.pdbx_description
1 polymer ?
#
loop_
_entity_poly.entity_id
_entity_poly.type
_entity_poly.pdbx_seq_one_letter_code
_entity_poly.pdbx_strand_id
1 'polypeptide(L)'
;MWPGRIDERSDPKNAEKQLAGGINWLIDRVETGTWTKSSPIGFYFARLWYFEKLYPLIFTVAALRRACLVAGAAERSPADNGPEGT
;
A
#
# COMPACT_ATOMS: atom_id res chain seq x y z
N MET A 1 -20.41 -16.53 23.25
CA MET A 1 -18.93 -16.39 23.29
C MET A 1 -18.37 -17.42 22.33
N TRP A 2 -17.80 -17.02 21.18
CA TRP A 2 -17.31 -17.96 20.16
C TRP A 2 -15.78 -17.89 20.08
N PRO A 3 -15.02 -18.95 20.42
CA PRO A 3 -13.58 -18.96 20.29
C PRO A 3 -13.19 -19.49 18.91
N GLY A 4 -12.20 -18.85 18.25
CA GLY A 4 -11.42 -19.54 17.22
C GLY A 4 -11.59 -19.13 15.75
N ARG A 5 -12.04 -17.91 15.42
CA ARG A 5 -11.83 -17.39 14.05
C ARG A 5 -10.58 -16.53 14.01
N ILE A 6 -9.43 -17.17 13.88
CA ILE A 6 -8.26 -16.50 13.33
C ILE A 6 -8.63 -16.25 11.87
N ASP A 7 -8.98 -15.01 11.54
CA ASP A 7 -9.33 -14.62 10.18
C ASP A 7 -8.10 -14.84 9.30
N GLU A 8 -8.14 -15.80 8.37
CA GLU A 8 -7.04 -16.09 7.41
C GLU A 8 -6.61 -14.84 6.62
N ARG A 9 -7.46 -13.79 6.58
CA ARG A 9 -7.13 -12.47 6.01
C ARG A 9 -6.14 -11.66 6.86
N SER A 10 -5.95 -12.04 8.12
CA SER A 10 -5.08 -11.37 9.10
C SER A 10 -3.74 -12.08 9.28
N ASP A 11 -3.45 -13.16 8.52
CA ASP A 11 -2.12 -13.76 8.50
C ASP A 11 -1.11 -12.76 7.93
N PRO A 12 -0.07 -12.36 8.69
CA PRO A 12 0.94 -11.40 8.23
C PRO A 12 1.62 -11.82 6.92
N LYS A 13 1.80 -13.13 6.67
CA LYS A 13 2.37 -13.61 5.40
C LYS A 13 1.44 -13.33 4.22
N ASN A 14 0.13 -13.43 4.44
CA ASN A 14 -0.87 -13.07 3.45
C ASN A 14 -0.86 -11.54 3.23
N ALA A 15 -0.71 -10.75 4.30
CA ALA A 15 -0.68 -9.29 4.23
C ALA A 15 0.48 -8.75 3.36
N GLU A 16 1.68 -9.30 3.47
CA GLU A 16 2.83 -8.93 2.62
C GLU A 16 2.56 -9.21 1.14
N LYS A 17 1.99 -10.38 0.83
CA LYS A 17 1.61 -10.74 -0.54
C LYS A 17 0.55 -9.81 -1.11
N GLN A 18 -0.47 -9.47 -0.31
CA GLN A 18 -1.51 -8.52 -0.72
C GLN A 18 -0.94 -7.11 -0.94
N LEU A 19 -0.02 -6.67 -0.07
CA LEU A 19 0.68 -5.40 -0.22
C LEU A 19 1.47 -5.35 -1.53
N ALA A 20 2.29 -6.37 -1.81
CA ALA A 20 3.06 -6.44 -3.06
C ALA A 20 2.13 -6.44 -4.30
N GLY A 21 1.02 -7.18 -4.24
CA GLY A 21 0.00 -7.17 -5.30
C GLY A 21 -0.61 -5.79 -5.51
N GLY A 22 -0.95 -5.07 -4.44
CA GLY A 22 -1.49 -3.72 -4.50
C GLY A 22 -0.50 -2.69 -5.06
N ILE A 23 0.77 -2.79 -4.69
CA ILE A 23 1.83 -1.92 -5.23
C ILE A 23 2.04 -2.18 -6.73
N ASN A 24 2.14 -3.44 -7.15
CA ASN A 24 2.26 -3.78 -8.58
C ASN A 24 1.06 -3.27 -9.39
N TRP A 25 -0.15 -3.39 -8.83
CA TRP A 25 -1.34 -2.82 -9.46
C TRP A 25 -1.26 -1.30 -9.61
N LEU A 26 -0.74 -0.57 -8.61
CA LEU A 26 -0.55 0.88 -8.72
C LEU A 26 0.50 1.25 -9.77
N ILE A 27 1.59 0.49 -9.90
CA ILE A 27 2.64 0.70 -10.91
C ILE A 27 2.05 0.58 -12.32
N ASP A 28 1.32 -0.50 -12.61
CA ASP A 28 0.65 -0.69 -13.90
C ASP A 28 -0.29 0.49 -14.23
N ARG A 29 -1.03 1.02 -13.24
CA ARG A 29 -1.89 2.18 -13.42
C ARG A 29 -1.13 3.47 -13.76
N VAL A 30 0.07 3.64 -13.22
CA VAL A 30 0.96 4.75 -13.56
C VAL A 30 1.47 4.60 -14.98
N GLU A 31 2.00 3.43 -15.33
CA GLU A 31 2.57 3.12 -16.65
C GLU A 31 1.51 3.23 -17.77
N THR A 32 0.28 2.80 -17.49
CA THR A 32 -0.85 2.91 -18.43
C THR A 32 -1.51 4.29 -18.44
N GLY A 33 -1.05 5.23 -17.60
CA GLY A 33 -1.61 6.58 -17.48
C GLY A 33 -3.02 6.64 -16.85
N THR A 34 -3.54 5.51 -16.35
CA THR A 34 -4.92 5.43 -15.83
C THR A 34 -5.06 5.83 -14.35
N TRP A 35 -3.95 6.03 -13.64
CA TRP A 35 -3.89 6.49 -12.24
C TRP A 35 -4.52 7.87 -11.97
N THR A 36 -4.82 8.65 -13.01
CA THR A 36 -5.47 9.97 -12.92
C THR A 36 -7.00 9.90 -12.99
N LYS A 37 -7.57 8.72 -13.29
CA LYS A 37 -9.01 8.54 -13.41
C LYS A 37 -9.67 8.56 -12.03
N SER A 38 -10.53 9.54 -11.79
CA SER A 38 -11.35 9.60 -10.58
C SER A 38 -12.28 8.39 -10.46
N SER A 39 -12.40 7.88 -9.24
CA SER A 39 -13.38 6.87 -8.88
C SER A 39 -14.28 7.38 -7.74
N PRO A 40 -15.53 6.91 -7.63
CA PRO A 40 -16.39 7.26 -6.51
C PRO A 40 -15.80 6.72 -5.20
N ILE A 41 -15.64 7.58 -4.20
CA ILE A 41 -15.05 7.20 -2.90
C ILE A 41 -16.10 7.00 -1.82
N GLY A 42 -17.32 7.50 -2.06
CA GLY A 42 -18.44 7.29 -1.18
C GLY A 42 -19.58 8.25 -1.45
N PHE A 43 -20.65 8.09 -0.68
CA PHE A 43 -21.78 9.00 -0.71
C PHE A 43 -21.50 10.25 0.10
N TYR A 44 -21.62 11.41 -0.54
CA TYR A 44 -21.80 12.67 0.15
C TYR A 44 -23.30 12.87 0.44
N PHE A 45 -23.61 13.36 1.64
CA PHE A 45 -24.98 13.49 2.16
C PHE A 45 -25.85 12.22 2.03
N ALA A 46 -25.24 11.03 2.13
CA ALA A 46 -25.89 9.72 2.04
C ALA A 46 -26.67 9.44 0.74
N ARG A 47 -26.57 10.31 -0.28
CA ARG A 47 -27.43 10.22 -1.49
C ARG A 47 -26.73 10.55 -2.81
N LEU A 48 -25.51 11.10 -2.83
CA LEU A 48 -24.79 11.42 -4.06
C LEU A 48 -23.37 10.83 -4.04
N TRP A 49 -22.99 10.10 -5.09
CA TRP A 49 -21.62 9.66 -5.27
C TRP A 49 -20.69 10.86 -5.48
N TYR A 50 -19.71 11.04 -4.58
CA TYR A 50 -18.69 12.07 -4.71
C TYR A 50 -17.43 11.49 -5.34
N PHE A 51 -16.86 12.25 -6.27
CA PHE A 51 -15.58 11.99 -6.91
C PHE A 51 -14.74 13.26 -6.85
N GLU A 52 -13.45 13.10 -6.65
CA GLU A 52 -12.48 14.20 -6.64
C GLU A 52 -11.33 13.85 -7.60
N LYS A 53 -10.90 14.84 -8.39
CA LYS A 53 -9.83 14.67 -9.38
C LYS A 53 -8.48 14.52 -8.71
N LEU A 54 -8.27 15.13 -7.56
CA LEU A 54 -6.98 15.10 -6.87
C LEU A 54 -6.72 13.79 -6.12
N TYR A 55 -7.74 13.09 -5.67
CA TYR A 55 -7.57 11.92 -4.81
C TYR A 55 -6.78 10.77 -5.46
N PRO A 56 -7.04 10.36 -6.72
CA PRO A 56 -6.21 9.36 -7.37
C PRO A 56 -4.72 9.74 -7.37
N LEU A 57 -4.39 11.02 -7.59
CA LEU A 57 -3.01 11.48 -7.60
C LEU A 57 -2.40 11.45 -6.19
N ILE A 58 -3.08 12.05 -5.21
CA ILE A 58 -2.61 12.15 -3.82
C ILE A 58 -2.35 10.75 -3.26
N PHE A 59 -3.32 9.84 -3.39
CA PHE A 59 -3.21 8.51 -2.80
C PHE A 59 -2.21 7.62 -3.53
N THR A 60 -2.13 7.68 -4.86
CA THR A 60 -1.13 6.90 -5.62
C THR A 60 0.29 7.30 -5.24
N VAL A 61 0.60 8.60 -5.26
CA VAL A 61 1.94 9.11 -4.91
C VAL A 61 2.27 8.79 -3.45
N ALA A 62 1.31 8.98 -2.54
CA ALA A 62 1.54 8.73 -1.12
C ALA A 62 1.73 7.24 -0.79
N ALA A 63 1.08 6.33 -1.53
CA ALA A 63 1.26 4.88 -1.37
C ALA A 63 2.62 4.43 -1.91
N LEU A 64 2.98 4.83 -3.14
CA LEU A 64 4.26 4.48 -3.76
C LEU A 64 5.45 5.02 -2.94
N ARG A 65 5.36 6.26 -2.43
CA ARG A 65 6.39 6.81 -1.53
C ARG A 65 6.61 5.94 -0.29
N ARG A 66 5.52 5.46 0.34
CA ARG A 66 5.63 4.58 1.52
C ARG A 66 6.27 3.25 1.15
N ALA A 67 5.91 2.67 0.00
CA ALA A 67 6.53 1.44 -0.48
C ALA A 67 8.05 1.62 -0.68
N CYS A 68 8.50 2.73 -1.29
CA CYS A 68 9.92 3.02 -1.44
C CYS A 68 10.65 3.15 -0.09
N LEU A 69 10.03 3.79 0.91
CA LEU A 69 10.63 3.91 2.25
C LEU A 69 10.78 2.55 2.94
N VAL A 70 9.78 1.67 2.82
CA VAL A 70 9.83 0.32 3.40
C VAL A 70 10.85 -0.55 2.65
N ALA A 71 10.87 -0.49 1.32
CA ALA A 71 11.84 -1.22 0.51
C ALA A 71 13.28 -0.76 0.79
N GLY A 72 13.51 0.55 0.86
CA GLY A 72 14.82 1.10 1.20
C GLY A 72 15.26 0.80 2.64
N ALA A 73 14.32 0.62 3.58
CA ALA A 73 14.63 0.13 4.92
C ALA A 73 15.00 -1.37 4.92
N ALA A 74 14.36 -2.18 4.07
CA ALA A 74 14.71 -3.59 3.89
C ALA A 74 16.08 -3.77 3.22
N GLU A 75 16.42 -2.94 2.23
CA GLU A 75 17.74 -2.95 1.57
C GLU A 75 18.88 -2.53 2.51
N ARG A 76 18.59 -1.73 3.55
CA ARG A 76 19.57 -1.25 4.52
C ARG A 76 19.93 -2.28 5.61
N SER A 77 19.38 -3.49 5.55
CA SER A 77 19.68 -4.57 6.47
C SER A 77 20.05 -5.83 5.67
N PRO A 78 21.34 -6.02 5.37
CA PRO A 78 22.10 -7.01 6.12
C PRO A 78 23.54 -6.59 6.43
N ALA A 79 24.03 -7.02 7.60
CA ALA A 79 25.36 -6.80 8.20
C ALA A 79 25.57 -5.48 8.96
N ASP A 80 24.92 -5.35 10.11
CA ASP A 80 25.62 -4.82 11.28
C ASP A 80 26.32 -6.00 11.97
N ASN A 81 27.55 -6.29 11.55
CA ASN A 81 28.47 -7.12 12.30
C ASN A 81 29.50 -6.17 12.94
N GLY A 82 29.29 -5.77 14.19
CA GLY A 82 30.39 -5.24 15.01
C GLY A 82 31.20 -6.38 15.63
N PRO A 83 32.37 -6.12 16.26
CA PRO A 83 33.28 -4.98 16.15
C PRO A 83 34.69 -5.41 15.65
N GLU A 84 35.41 -4.56 14.92
CA GLU A 84 36.85 -4.75 14.67
C GLU A 84 37.65 -3.53 15.16
N GLY A 85 38.54 -3.78 16.13
CA GLY A 85 39.42 -2.80 16.79
C GLY A 85 39.14 -2.75 18.30
N THR A 86 40.04 -3.13 19.22
CA THR A 86 41.51 -3.18 19.19
C THR A 86 41.99 -4.20 20.22
#